data_AF-A0A9J6ECI4-F1
#
_entry.id   AF-A0A9J6ECI4-F1
#
_cell.length_a   1.000
_cell.length_b   1.000
_cell.length_c   1.000
_cell.angle_alpha   90.00
_cell.angle_beta   90.00
_cell.angle_gamma   90.00
#
_symmetry.space_group_name_H-M   'P 1'
#
loop_
_entity.id
_entity.type
_entity.pdbx_description
1 polymer ?
#
loop_
_entity_poly.entity_id
_entity_poly.type
_entity_poly.pdbx_seq_one_letter_code
_entity_poly.pdbx_strand_id
1 'polypeptide(L)'
;MDQNTRVKAAVKVKTVTLRTVKSTTREVNADEEKMSGDFMANYVAIARYNKKRANRYPEPSTKHQENLDLIIGNVKVDYEQNVISVPARDLLEPVFFEQVKEKFVNLSYLGSTLAAEMVSVAFAPSGSKYAAGGLQIDWWPERVNTSYDKRLRCYLSEYRQLSKDFLTSGNFSTDATPPLEVLEYLMTYSRGLEISYNMADITDTGNKQLFFARFCQALCDSDANKNTHARESLNVRLACMYPLLHSDGFRDAFACQHVHTLYPKENCPRL
;
A
#
# COMPACT_ATOMS: atom_id res chain seq x y z
N MET A 1 10.98 19.25 -0.68
CA MET A 1 10.05 19.90 0.28
C MET A 1 10.78 20.96 1.07
N ASP A 2 10.14 22.12 1.27
CA ASP A 2 10.62 23.17 2.17
C ASP A 2 10.31 22.86 3.65
N GLN A 3 10.95 23.60 4.56
CA GLN A 3 10.89 23.35 5.99
C GLN A 3 9.48 23.43 6.57
N ASN A 4 8.66 24.41 6.15
CA ASN A 4 7.30 24.56 6.66
C ASN A 4 6.43 23.35 6.28
N THR A 5 6.50 22.95 5.01
CA THR A 5 5.78 21.77 4.52
C THR A 5 6.23 20.49 5.25
N ARG A 6 7.53 20.35 5.56
CA ARG A 6 8.04 19.21 6.37
C ARG A 6 7.46 19.17 7.77
N VAL A 7 7.35 20.32 8.44
CA VAL A 7 6.75 20.40 9.79
C VAL A 7 5.28 20.00 9.74
N LYS A 8 4.50 20.50 8.78
CA LYS A 8 3.10 20.11 8.59
C LYS A 8 2.95 18.62 8.31
N ALA A 9 3.79 18.07 7.43
CA ALA A 9 3.81 16.64 7.13
C ALA A 9 4.11 15.81 8.39
N ALA A 10 5.10 16.21 9.19
CA ALA A 10 5.42 15.53 10.45
C ALA A 10 4.28 15.56 11.46
N VAL A 11 3.57 16.70 11.57
CA VAL A 11 2.36 16.80 12.42
C VAL A 11 1.29 15.82 11.93
N LYS A 12 1.02 15.80 10.62
CA LYS A 12 0.02 14.91 10.02
C LYS A 12 0.32 13.43 10.26
N VAL A 13 1.57 13.01 10.05
CA VAL A 13 1.99 11.62 10.31
C VAL A 13 1.86 11.27 11.80
N LYS A 14 2.19 12.19 12.71
CA LYS A 14 2.05 11.98 14.16
C LYS A 14 0.61 11.80 14.64
N THR A 15 -0.35 12.35 13.90
CA THR A 15 -1.77 12.21 14.23
C THR A 15 -2.41 11.00 13.56
N VAL A 16 -1.65 10.17 12.84
CA VAL A 16 -2.18 8.96 12.22
C VAL A 16 -2.57 7.98 13.31
N THR A 17 -3.78 7.42 13.19
CA THR A 17 -4.26 6.37 14.08
C THR A 17 -4.32 5.04 13.33
N LEU A 18 -4.00 3.95 14.02
CA LEU A 18 -4.13 2.60 13.47
C LEU A 18 -5.46 2.00 13.92
N ARG A 19 -6.22 1.46 12.97
CA ARG A 19 -7.48 0.73 13.22
C ARG A 19 -7.30 -0.73 12.84
N THR A 20 -7.59 -1.62 13.78
CA THR A 20 -7.59 -3.08 13.58
C THR A 20 -8.92 -3.66 14.04
N VAL A 21 -9.21 -4.91 13.69
CA VAL A 21 -10.39 -5.63 14.24
C VAL A 21 -10.22 -5.77 15.74
N LYS A 22 -11.19 -5.28 16.51
CA LYS A 22 -11.31 -5.63 17.94
C LYS A 22 -11.95 -7.00 18.05
N SER A 23 -11.35 -7.92 18.81
CA SER A 23 -11.86 -9.29 19.03
C SER A 23 -13.22 -9.36 19.76
N THR A 24 -13.86 -8.23 20.05
CA THR A 24 -15.05 -8.12 20.90
C THR A 24 -16.34 -7.79 20.13
N THR A 25 -16.36 -7.76 18.80
CA THR A 25 -17.61 -7.58 18.03
C THR A 25 -18.44 -8.86 18.04
N ARG A 26 -19.04 -9.17 19.19
CA ARG A 26 -19.94 -10.32 19.39
C ARG A 26 -21.38 -10.06 18.98
N GLU A 27 -21.70 -8.88 18.42
CA GLU A 27 -23.05 -8.57 17.96
C GLU A 27 -23.02 -7.95 16.57
N VAL A 28 -23.12 -8.81 15.57
CA VAL A 28 -23.77 -8.43 14.32
C VAL A 28 -25.24 -8.82 14.52
N ASN A 29 -26.03 -7.94 15.15
CA ASN A 29 -27.48 -7.96 14.94
C ASN A 29 -27.71 -7.48 13.50
N ALA A 30 -27.34 -8.32 12.52
CA ALA A 30 -27.89 -8.18 11.19
C ALA A 30 -29.32 -8.69 11.29
N ASP A 31 -30.26 -7.93 10.74
CA ASP A 31 -31.54 -8.49 10.34
C ASP A 31 -31.24 -9.63 9.37
N GLU A 32 -31.10 -10.85 9.88
CA GLU A 32 -30.77 -12.03 9.08
C GLU A 32 -31.97 -12.32 8.17
N GLU A 33 -31.82 -12.01 6.88
CA GLU A 33 -32.85 -12.34 5.91
C GLU A 33 -32.85 -13.86 5.73
N LYS A 34 -33.92 -14.51 6.22
CA LYS A 34 -34.05 -15.98 6.14
C LYS A 34 -33.96 -16.43 4.69
N MET A 35 -32.90 -17.16 4.38
CA MET A 35 -32.68 -17.72 3.05
C MET A 35 -33.54 -18.97 2.83
N SER A 36 -34.00 -19.15 1.60
CA SER A 36 -34.73 -20.34 1.14
C SER A 36 -33.80 -21.29 0.38
N GLY A 37 -34.31 -22.43 -0.09
CA GLY A 37 -33.58 -23.32 -1.02
C GLY A 37 -33.50 -22.79 -2.46
N ASP A 38 -34.14 -21.67 -2.78
CA ASP A 38 -34.14 -21.06 -4.10
C ASP A 38 -33.06 -19.98 -4.20
N PHE A 39 -32.04 -20.25 -5.02
CA PHE A 39 -30.93 -19.33 -5.28
C PHE A 39 -31.40 -17.97 -5.83
N MET A 40 -32.35 -17.96 -6.76
CA MET A 40 -32.80 -16.72 -7.40
C MET A 40 -33.60 -15.87 -6.43
N ALA A 41 -34.46 -16.50 -5.63
CA ALA A 41 -35.19 -15.81 -4.57
C ALA A 41 -34.25 -15.17 -3.54
N ASN A 42 -33.20 -15.91 -3.13
CA ASN A 42 -32.19 -15.41 -2.21
C ASN A 42 -31.38 -14.24 -2.80
N TYR A 43 -30.95 -14.36 -4.07
CA TYR A 43 -30.22 -13.30 -4.76
C TYR A 43 -31.04 -12.01 -4.85
N VAL A 44 -32.31 -12.11 -5.22
CA VAL A 44 -33.23 -10.96 -5.31
C VAL A 44 -33.49 -10.36 -3.93
N ALA A 45 -33.62 -11.16 -2.87
CA ALA A 45 -33.78 -10.69 -1.50
C ALA A 45 -32.57 -9.84 -1.06
N ILE A 46 -31.35 -10.39 -1.21
CA ILE A 46 -30.09 -9.70 -0.90
C ILE A 46 -29.95 -8.39 -1.70
N ALA A 47 -30.25 -8.42 -3.00
CA ALA A 47 -30.18 -7.23 -3.85
C ALA A 47 -31.14 -6.12 -3.39
N ARG A 48 -32.37 -6.49 -2.98
CA ARG A 48 -33.36 -5.55 -2.43
C ARG A 48 -32.92 -5.01 -1.07
N TYR A 49 -32.39 -5.85 -0.20
CA TYR A 49 -31.84 -5.45 1.10
C TYR A 49 -30.70 -4.45 0.93
N ASN A 50 -29.73 -4.75 0.07
CA ASN A 50 -28.62 -3.85 -0.24
C ASN A 50 -29.10 -2.52 -0.84
N LYS A 51 -30.08 -2.54 -1.75
CA LYS A 51 -30.68 -1.31 -2.30
C LYS A 51 -31.41 -0.48 -1.24
N LYS A 52 -32.18 -1.12 -0.35
CA LYS A 52 -32.83 -0.43 0.77
C LYS A 52 -31.80 0.21 1.70
N ARG A 53 -30.69 -0.47 1.97
CA ARG A 53 -29.59 0.04 2.79
C ARG A 53 -28.84 1.19 2.11
N ALA A 54 -28.58 1.09 0.81
CA ALA A 54 -27.95 2.16 0.02
C ALA A 54 -28.83 3.41 -0.14
N ASN A 55 -30.16 3.24 -0.15
CA ASN A 55 -31.14 4.34 -0.24
C ASN A 55 -31.48 4.97 1.12
N ARG A 56 -31.02 4.41 2.25
CA ARG A 56 -31.03 5.16 3.50
C ARG A 56 -29.96 6.24 3.34
N TYR A 57 -30.29 7.49 3.69
CA TYR A 57 -29.25 8.45 4.07
C TYR A 57 -28.27 7.68 4.95
N PRO A 58 -26.93 7.80 4.77
CA PRO A 58 -26.02 7.15 5.68
C PRO A 58 -26.41 7.63 7.07
N GLU A 59 -27.08 6.76 7.83
CA GLU A 59 -27.00 6.87 9.27
C GLU A 59 -25.50 6.94 9.55
N PRO A 60 -25.04 7.70 10.55
CA PRO A 60 -23.66 7.64 11.01
C PRO A 60 -23.37 6.23 11.54
N SER A 61 -23.30 5.26 10.63
CA SER A 61 -23.27 3.82 10.86
C SER A 61 -21.80 3.49 10.99
N THR A 62 -21.31 3.72 12.19
CA THR A 62 -19.94 3.51 12.65
C THR A 62 -19.57 2.02 12.82
N LYS A 63 -20.41 1.05 12.41
CA LYS A 63 -20.29 -0.32 12.94
C LYS A 63 -20.36 -1.50 11.96
N HIS A 64 -20.95 -1.38 10.76
CA HIS A 64 -21.23 -2.57 9.95
C HIS A 64 -20.55 -2.65 8.57
N GLN A 65 -20.28 -1.53 7.90
CA GLN A 65 -19.45 -1.55 6.68
C GLN A 65 -17.96 -1.69 7.01
N GLU A 66 -17.55 -1.20 8.18
CA GLU A 66 -16.15 -1.26 8.62
C GLU A 66 -15.67 -2.70 8.90
N ASN A 67 -16.55 -3.66 9.17
CA ASN A 67 -16.13 -5.00 9.62
C ASN A 67 -15.53 -5.86 8.51
N LEU A 68 -16.12 -5.94 7.31
CA LEU A 68 -15.61 -6.89 6.30
C LEU A 68 -14.26 -6.46 5.74
N ASP A 69 -14.09 -5.16 5.46
CA ASP A 69 -12.82 -4.59 5.02
C ASP A 69 -11.72 -4.78 6.08
N LEU A 70 -12.06 -4.61 7.36
CA LEU A 70 -11.13 -4.89 8.45
C LEU A 70 -10.88 -6.40 8.66
N ILE A 71 -11.67 -7.32 8.09
CA ILE A 71 -11.39 -8.76 8.21
C ILE A 71 -10.56 -9.24 7.02
N ILE A 72 -11.04 -9.03 5.79
CA ILE A 72 -10.50 -9.64 4.56
C ILE A 72 -9.97 -8.64 3.53
N GLY A 73 -10.12 -7.33 3.77
CA GLY A 73 -9.68 -6.27 2.86
C GLY A 73 -8.16 -6.14 2.77
N ASN A 74 -7.68 -5.00 2.28
CA ASN A 74 -6.25 -4.68 2.28
C ASN A 74 -5.98 -3.54 3.28
N VAL A 75 -4.72 -3.38 3.68
CA VAL A 75 -4.28 -2.18 4.40
C VAL A 75 -4.63 -0.95 3.55
N LYS A 76 -5.31 0.03 4.16
CA LYS A 76 -5.74 1.24 3.46
C LYS A 76 -5.76 2.47 4.37
N VAL A 77 -5.55 3.63 3.76
CA VAL A 77 -5.66 4.94 4.42
C VAL A 77 -7.07 5.49 4.24
N ASP A 78 -7.67 5.94 5.32
CA ASP A 78 -8.77 6.91 5.33
C ASP A 78 -8.17 8.29 5.58
N TYR A 79 -8.11 9.12 4.54
CA TYR A 79 -7.50 10.45 4.61
C TYR A 79 -8.33 11.47 5.37
N GLU A 80 -9.66 11.29 5.42
CA GLU A 80 -10.58 12.16 6.15
C GLU A 80 -10.51 11.89 7.66
N GLN A 81 -10.27 10.65 8.04
CA GLN A 81 -10.10 10.28 9.45
C GLN A 81 -8.64 10.25 9.90
N ASN A 82 -7.69 10.36 8.96
CA ASN A 82 -6.27 10.17 9.19
C ASN A 82 -5.99 8.81 9.89
N VAL A 83 -6.67 7.77 9.41
CA VAL A 83 -6.63 6.41 9.96
C VAL A 83 -6.00 5.47 8.94
N ILE A 84 -5.07 4.62 9.37
CA ILE A 84 -4.64 3.45 8.61
C ILE A 84 -5.39 2.24 9.16
N SER A 85 -6.20 1.62 8.31
CA SER A 85 -6.91 0.37 8.64
C SER A 85 -6.01 -0.82 8.29
N VAL A 86 -5.78 -1.70 9.25
CA VAL A 86 -5.01 -2.93 9.09
C VAL A 86 -5.95 -4.12 9.28
N PRO A 87 -6.24 -4.87 8.21
CA PRO A 87 -7.10 -6.02 8.27
C PRO A 87 -6.58 -7.15 9.18
N ALA A 88 -7.50 -7.95 9.74
CA ALA A 88 -7.16 -9.10 10.55
C ALA A 88 -6.30 -10.11 9.79
N ARG A 89 -6.55 -10.33 8.49
CA ARG A 89 -5.73 -11.23 7.66
C ARG A 89 -4.24 -10.85 7.63
N ASP A 90 -3.91 -9.56 7.76
CA ASP A 90 -2.52 -9.09 7.74
C ASP A 90 -1.85 -9.24 9.12
N LEU A 91 -2.63 -9.51 10.17
CA LEU A 91 -2.19 -9.76 11.54
C LEU A 91 -2.12 -11.27 11.86
N LEU A 92 -2.29 -12.13 10.86
CA LEU A 92 -2.26 -13.59 10.99
C LEU A 92 -1.07 -14.17 10.22
N GLU A 93 -0.68 -15.38 10.60
CA GLU A 93 0.31 -16.15 9.86
C GLU A 93 -0.24 -16.50 8.46
N PRO A 94 0.59 -16.49 7.40
CA PRO A 94 2.06 -16.32 7.40
C PRO A 94 2.54 -14.87 7.22
N VAL A 95 1.64 -13.88 7.28
CA VAL A 95 1.97 -12.46 7.06
C VAL A 95 2.66 -11.88 8.30
N PHE A 96 2.06 -12.09 9.46
CA PHE A 96 2.55 -11.65 10.75
C PHE A 96 2.70 -12.84 11.71
N PHE A 97 3.82 -12.90 12.42
CA PHE A 97 4.12 -13.91 13.42
C PHE A 97 4.28 -13.24 14.79
N GLU A 98 3.38 -13.53 15.73
CA GLU A 98 3.40 -12.90 17.06
C GLU A 98 4.64 -13.30 17.88
N GLN A 99 5.09 -14.56 17.75
CA GLN A 99 6.12 -15.15 18.60
C GLN A 99 7.53 -15.11 18.01
N VAL A 100 7.72 -14.46 16.85
CA VAL A 100 9.04 -14.35 16.21
C VAL A 100 9.86 -13.22 16.84
N LYS A 101 11.13 -13.49 17.18
CA LYS A 101 12.01 -12.49 17.81
C LYS A 101 12.64 -11.55 16.79
N GLU A 102 12.89 -12.09 15.60
CA GLU A 102 13.52 -11.39 14.50
C GLU A 102 12.55 -10.37 13.89
N LYS A 103 12.74 -9.09 14.24
CA LYS A 103 11.89 -7.98 13.77
C LYS A 103 11.71 -7.97 12.24
N PHE A 104 12.75 -8.35 11.50
CA PHE A 104 12.74 -8.35 10.03
C PHE A 104 11.62 -9.22 9.45
N VAL A 105 11.19 -10.27 10.16
CA VAL A 105 10.13 -11.18 9.69
C VAL A 105 8.80 -10.47 9.55
N ASN A 106 8.42 -9.65 10.53
CA ASN A 106 7.18 -8.87 10.47
C ASN A 106 7.36 -7.54 9.72
N LEU A 107 8.57 -6.97 9.77
CA LEU A 107 8.85 -5.69 9.13
C LEU A 107 9.05 -5.79 7.62
N SER A 108 9.45 -6.94 7.07
CA SER A 108 9.73 -7.09 5.63
C SER A 108 8.54 -6.70 4.76
N TYR A 109 7.36 -7.26 5.04
CA TYR A 109 6.15 -7.01 4.26
C TYR A 109 5.20 -6.08 4.99
N LEU A 110 4.62 -6.50 6.13
CA LEU A 110 3.65 -5.69 6.85
C LEU A 110 4.25 -4.35 7.30
N GLY A 111 5.47 -4.35 7.85
CA GLY A 111 6.15 -3.09 8.20
C GLY A 111 6.36 -2.17 7.00
N SER A 112 6.79 -2.71 5.86
CA SER A 112 6.96 -1.95 4.61
C SER A 112 5.65 -1.39 4.08
N THR A 113 4.56 -2.17 4.13
CA THR A 113 3.21 -1.75 3.76
C THR A 113 2.72 -0.62 4.66
N LEU A 114 2.82 -0.77 5.98
CA LEU A 114 2.43 0.27 6.92
C LEU A 114 3.25 1.54 6.73
N ALA A 115 4.57 1.40 6.55
CA ALA A 115 5.44 2.53 6.28
C ALA A 115 5.06 3.22 4.96
N ALA A 116 4.72 2.47 3.91
CA ALA A 116 4.25 3.04 2.64
C ALA A 116 2.95 3.84 2.81
N GLU A 117 1.99 3.31 3.57
CA GLU A 117 0.75 4.03 3.88
C GLU A 117 0.99 5.26 4.76
N MET A 118 1.92 5.20 5.72
CA MET A 118 2.32 6.40 6.49
C MET A 118 2.98 7.46 5.60
N VAL A 119 3.76 7.05 4.59
CA VAL A 119 4.34 7.96 3.61
C VAL A 119 3.22 8.56 2.73
N SER A 120 2.26 7.76 2.27
CA SER A 120 1.16 8.22 1.41
C SER A 120 0.29 9.28 2.11
N VAL A 121 0.07 9.16 3.42
CA VAL A 121 -0.71 10.11 4.22
C VAL A 121 -0.20 11.56 4.08
N ALA A 122 1.11 11.79 4.04
CA ALA A 122 1.67 13.15 4.14
C ALA A 122 2.62 13.54 3.01
N PHE A 123 3.16 12.58 2.27
CA PHE A 123 4.22 12.78 1.28
C PHE A 123 3.79 12.40 -0.14
N ALA A 124 2.49 12.14 -0.36
CA ALA A 124 1.91 11.86 -1.66
C ALA A 124 0.76 12.82 -2.02
N PRO A 125 0.46 13.03 -3.31
CA PRO A 125 -0.63 13.89 -3.78
C PRO A 125 -2.02 13.49 -3.29
N SER A 126 -2.26 12.20 -3.04
CA SER A 126 -3.50 11.72 -2.42
C SER A 126 -3.66 12.28 -1.00
N GLY A 127 -2.62 12.19 -0.18
CA GLY A 127 -2.59 12.68 1.19
C GLY A 127 -2.45 14.20 1.31
N SER A 128 -1.81 14.88 0.35
CA SER A 128 -1.64 16.34 0.38
C SER A 128 -2.95 17.13 0.31
N LYS A 129 -4.03 16.48 -0.16
CA LYS A 129 -5.38 17.06 -0.26
C LYS A 129 -6.13 17.11 1.07
N TYR A 130 -5.59 16.50 2.12
CA TYR A 130 -6.22 16.42 3.44
C TYR A 130 -5.27 16.92 4.52
N ALA A 131 -5.69 17.88 5.33
CA ALA A 131 -4.92 18.36 6.48
C ALA A 131 -4.90 17.32 7.62
N ALA A 132 -4.12 17.56 8.68
CA ALA A 132 -4.00 16.64 9.81
C ALA A 132 -5.32 16.33 10.53
N GLY A 133 -6.27 17.28 10.53
CA GLY A 133 -7.61 17.10 11.09
C GLY A 133 -8.61 16.49 10.10
N GLY A 134 -8.18 15.96 8.95
CA GLY A 134 -9.08 15.33 7.97
C GLY A 134 -9.75 16.28 6.99
N LEU A 135 -9.63 17.59 7.20
CA LEU A 135 -10.26 18.59 6.34
C LEU A 135 -9.62 18.58 4.95
N GLN A 136 -10.45 18.49 3.91
CA GLN A 136 -10.02 18.48 2.52
C GLN A 136 -9.54 19.88 2.09
N ILE A 137 -8.24 20.14 2.26
CA ILE A 137 -7.54 21.35 1.84
C ILE A 137 -6.20 20.93 1.26
N ASP A 138 -5.86 21.45 0.08
CA ASP A 138 -4.50 21.34 -0.44
C ASP A 138 -3.56 22.20 0.40
N TRP A 139 -2.77 21.55 1.24
CA TRP A 139 -1.83 22.21 2.15
C TRP A 139 -0.39 22.23 1.60
N TRP A 140 -0.16 21.66 0.41
CA TRP A 140 1.12 21.77 -0.28
C TRP A 140 1.17 23.09 -1.05
N PRO A 141 2.25 23.89 -0.89
CA PRO A 141 2.46 25.03 -1.77
C PRO A 141 2.83 24.54 -3.18
N GLU A 142 2.52 25.33 -4.21
CA GLU A 142 2.76 25.00 -5.63
C GLU A 142 4.19 24.51 -5.90
N ARG A 143 5.21 25.15 -5.30
CA ARG A 143 6.62 24.73 -5.42
C ARG A 143 6.87 23.27 -5.00
N VAL A 144 6.11 22.75 -4.03
CA VAL A 144 6.23 21.36 -3.56
C VAL A 144 5.54 20.44 -4.55
N ASN A 145 4.35 20.79 -5.04
CA ASN A 145 3.68 20.07 -6.13
C ASN A 145 4.61 19.96 -7.36
N THR A 146 5.17 21.08 -7.83
CA THR A 146 6.12 21.08 -8.96
C THR A 146 7.35 20.22 -8.69
N SER A 147 7.88 20.23 -7.46
CA SER A 147 9.00 19.38 -7.08
C SER A 147 8.63 17.90 -7.05
N TYR A 148 7.40 17.56 -6.66
CA TYR A 148 6.89 16.21 -6.67
C TYR A 148 6.69 15.72 -8.11
N ASP A 149 6.07 16.54 -8.97
CA ASP A 149 5.87 16.22 -10.39
C ASP A 149 7.17 15.95 -11.13
N LYS A 150 8.25 16.68 -10.79
CA LYS A 150 9.59 16.40 -11.32
C LYS A 150 10.08 15.01 -10.94
N ARG A 151 9.85 14.57 -9.69
CA ARG A 151 10.21 13.22 -9.22
C ARG A 151 9.33 12.17 -9.89
N LEU A 152 8.02 12.40 -9.92
CA LEU A 152 7.04 11.52 -10.55
C LEU A 152 7.38 11.26 -12.02
N ARG A 153 7.80 12.29 -12.78
CA ARG A 153 8.25 12.12 -14.17
C ARG A 153 9.45 11.20 -14.30
N CYS A 154 10.40 11.26 -13.35
CA CYS A 154 11.52 10.32 -13.32
C CYS A 154 11.01 8.89 -13.08
N TYR A 155 10.17 8.70 -12.04
CA TYR A 155 9.62 7.38 -11.70
C TYR A 155 8.81 6.78 -12.86
N LEU A 156 8.03 7.61 -13.57
CA LEU A 156 7.32 7.21 -14.79
C LEU A 156 8.26 6.76 -15.90
N SER A 157 9.38 7.45 -16.10
CA SER A 157 10.36 7.10 -17.14
C SER A 157 11.06 5.76 -16.84
N GLU A 158 11.35 5.50 -15.57
CA GLU A 158 11.92 4.23 -15.10
C GLU A 158 10.89 3.10 -15.19
N TYR A 159 9.64 3.36 -14.78
CA TYR A 159 8.55 2.40 -14.91
C TYR A 159 8.36 1.96 -16.36
N ARG A 160 8.33 2.89 -17.32
CA ARG A 160 8.17 2.58 -18.75
C ARG A 160 9.30 1.71 -19.31
N GLN A 161 10.53 1.87 -18.81
CA GLN A 161 11.67 1.06 -19.22
C GLN A 161 11.54 -0.36 -18.64
N LEU A 162 11.36 -0.46 -17.32
CA LEU A 162 11.22 -1.74 -16.64
C LEU A 162 9.98 -2.51 -17.12
N SER A 163 8.86 -1.83 -17.35
CA SER A 163 7.64 -2.47 -17.86
C SER A 163 7.85 -3.06 -19.24
N LYS A 164 8.68 -2.45 -20.10
CA LYS A 164 9.03 -3.04 -21.40
C LYS A 164 9.80 -4.34 -21.22
N ASP A 165 10.77 -4.36 -20.31
CA ASP A 165 11.61 -5.54 -20.06
C ASP A 165 10.83 -6.68 -19.41
N PHE A 166 9.94 -6.36 -18.45
CA PHE A 166 9.20 -7.37 -17.68
C PHE A 166 7.88 -7.82 -18.29
N LEU A 167 7.24 -7.01 -19.15
CA LEU A 167 5.94 -7.35 -19.75
C LEU A 167 6.05 -7.96 -21.16
N THR A 168 7.26 -8.32 -21.60
CA THR A 168 7.51 -8.95 -22.92
C THR A 168 6.77 -10.28 -23.17
N SER A 169 6.07 -10.84 -22.18
CA SER A 169 5.32 -12.10 -22.30
C SER A 169 3.80 -11.99 -22.15
N GLY A 170 3.22 -10.78 -22.09
CA GLY A 170 1.76 -10.60 -21.97
C GLY A 170 1.23 -9.54 -22.93
N ASN A 171 -0.03 -9.65 -23.35
CA ASN A 171 -0.76 -8.69 -24.20
C ASN A 171 -0.98 -7.31 -23.54
N PHE A 172 0.02 -6.78 -22.85
CA PHE A 172 0.00 -5.45 -22.28
C PHE A 172 0.70 -4.49 -23.22
N SER A 173 -0.04 -3.46 -23.65
CA SER A 173 0.55 -2.30 -24.31
C SER A 173 1.60 -1.69 -23.38
N THR A 174 2.86 -1.81 -23.77
CA THR A 174 4.02 -1.21 -23.10
C THR A 174 4.03 0.33 -23.19
N ASP A 175 3.04 0.91 -23.88
CA ASP A 175 2.85 2.34 -24.09
C ASP A 175 1.73 2.94 -23.23
N ALA A 176 1.00 2.14 -22.45
CA ALA A 176 0.02 2.66 -21.51
C ALA A 176 0.73 3.40 -20.36
N THR A 177 0.45 4.70 -20.22
CA THR A 177 0.91 5.45 -19.06
C THR A 177 0.20 4.89 -17.82
N PRO A 178 0.94 4.40 -16.80
CA PRO A 178 0.32 3.87 -15.60
C PRO A 178 -0.55 4.96 -14.94
N PRO A 179 -1.68 4.59 -14.31
CA PRO A 179 -2.44 5.51 -13.47
C PRO A 179 -1.53 6.16 -12.41
N LEU A 180 -1.84 7.40 -12.01
CA LEU A 180 -1.07 8.14 -11.00
C LEU A 180 -0.94 7.32 -9.71
N GLU A 181 -1.99 6.60 -9.34
CA GLU A 181 -2.05 5.73 -8.17
C GLU A 181 -0.98 4.64 -8.23
N VAL A 182 -0.69 4.07 -9.40
CA VAL A 182 0.36 3.05 -9.53
C VAL A 182 1.74 3.66 -9.28
N LEU A 183 2.02 4.83 -9.85
CA LEU A 183 3.30 5.51 -9.60
C LEU A 183 3.44 5.93 -8.15
N GLU A 184 2.37 6.44 -7.55
CA GLU A 184 2.33 6.81 -6.14
C GLU A 184 2.57 5.60 -5.23
N TYR A 185 1.98 4.44 -5.55
CA TYR A 185 2.26 3.19 -4.86
C TYR A 185 3.74 2.86 -4.89
N LEU A 186 4.35 2.86 -6.08
CA LEU A 186 5.74 2.49 -6.24
C LEU A 186 6.65 3.46 -5.48
N MET A 187 6.37 4.76 -5.55
CA MET A 187 7.11 5.79 -4.81
C MET A 187 7.01 5.60 -3.29
N THR A 188 5.80 5.41 -2.78
CA THR A 188 5.53 5.25 -1.33
C THR A 188 6.09 3.94 -0.80
N TYR A 189 5.97 2.83 -1.55
CA TYR A 189 6.55 1.54 -1.20
C TYR A 189 8.07 1.52 -1.28
N SER A 190 8.69 2.16 -2.26
CA SER A 190 10.15 2.35 -2.30
C SER A 190 10.66 3.02 -1.04
N ARG A 191 9.95 4.06 -0.57
CA ARG A 191 10.32 4.76 0.66
C ARG A 191 9.96 3.95 1.92
N GLY A 192 8.79 3.31 1.94
CA GLY A 192 8.31 2.50 3.04
C GLY A 192 9.19 1.28 3.31
N LEU A 193 9.64 0.60 2.26
CA LEU A 193 10.56 -0.52 2.34
C LEU A 193 11.89 -0.11 2.98
N GLU A 194 12.47 1.01 2.55
CA GLU A 194 13.71 1.55 3.11
C GLU A 194 13.53 1.95 4.58
N ILE A 195 12.41 2.59 4.94
CA ILE A 195 12.11 2.93 6.34
C ILE A 195 12.02 1.65 7.18
N SER A 196 11.25 0.66 6.71
CA SER A 196 11.03 -0.60 7.43
C SER A 196 12.32 -1.41 7.59
N TYR A 197 13.16 -1.44 6.56
CA TYR A 197 14.48 -2.08 6.62
C TYR A 197 15.37 -1.44 7.70
N ASN A 198 15.44 -0.11 7.72
CA ASN A 198 16.20 0.61 8.74
C ASN A 198 15.64 0.40 10.16
N MET A 199 14.31 0.28 10.30
CA MET A 199 13.67 -0.03 11.58
C MET A 199 13.90 -1.47 12.05
N ALA A 200 14.13 -2.40 11.13
CA ALA A 200 14.42 -3.79 11.45
C ALA A 200 15.79 -3.98 12.10
N ASP A 201 16.70 -3.00 11.94
CA ASP A 201 18.02 -2.95 12.60
C ASP A 201 18.80 -4.26 12.46
N ILE A 202 18.89 -4.75 11.22
CA ILE A 202 19.43 -6.07 10.90
C ILE A 202 20.96 -5.97 10.77
N THR A 203 21.68 -6.69 11.63
CA THR A 203 23.15 -6.73 11.59
C THR A 203 23.68 -7.86 10.72
N ASP A 204 23.03 -9.04 10.77
CA ASP A 204 23.41 -10.24 10.02
C ASP A 204 23.10 -10.14 8.51
N THR A 205 24.09 -10.43 7.67
CA THR A 205 23.96 -10.34 6.20
C THR A 205 22.92 -11.30 5.64
N GLY A 206 22.82 -12.53 6.18
CA GLY A 206 21.81 -13.50 5.74
C GLY A 206 20.39 -13.00 6.00
N ASN A 207 20.16 -12.42 7.18
CA ASN A 207 18.89 -11.81 7.55
C ASN A 207 18.57 -10.56 6.73
N LYS A 208 19.57 -9.77 6.33
CA LYS A 208 19.36 -8.64 5.41
C LYS A 208 18.83 -9.13 4.06
N GLN A 209 19.41 -10.19 3.50
CA GLN A 209 18.93 -10.79 2.26
C GLN A 209 17.52 -11.37 2.42
N LEU A 210 17.27 -12.06 3.54
CA LEU A 210 15.98 -12.67 3.83
C LEU A 210 14.86 -11.63 4.01
N PHE A 211 15.15 -10.45 4.56
CA PHE A 211 14.19 -9.34 4.63
C PHE A 211 13.63 -8.99 3.24
N PHE A 212 14.51 -8.76 2.26
CA PHE A 212 14.08 -8.40 0.90
C PHE A 212 13.44 -9.57 0.15
N ALA A 213 13.96 -10.79 0.34
CA ALA A 213 13.35 -11.99 -0.23
C ALA A 213 11.91 -12.18 0.29
N ARG A 214 11.69 -12.00 1.60
CA ARG A 214 10.38 -12.13 2.23
C ARG A 214 9.40 -11.05 1.80
N PHE A 215 9.87 -9.80 1.63
CA PHE A 215 9.05 -8.72 1.06
C PHE A 215 8.45 -9.12 -0.29
N CYS A 216 9.28 -9.66 -1.20
CA CYS A 216 8.82 -10.10 -2.51
C CYS A 216 8.02 -11.40 -2.47
N GLN A 217 8.35 -12.32 -1.57
CA GLN A 217 7.63 -13.58 -1.39
C GLN A 217 6.16 -13.35 -1.03
N ALA A 218 5.88 -12.34 -0.21
CA ALA A 218 4.51 -11.97 0.15
C ALA A 218 3.67 -11.44 -1.04
N LEU A 219 4.32 -11.06 -2.13
CA LEU A 219 3.68 -10.61 -3.37
C LEU A 219 3.54 -11.73 -4.40
N CYS A 220 4.21 -12.88 -4.23
CA CYS A 220 4.21 -13.96 -5.21
C CYS A 220 2.79 -14.45 -5.53
N ASP A 221 2.49 -14.55 -6.82
CA ASP A 221 1.27 -15.18 -7.35
C ASP A 221 1.68 -16.27 -8.36
N SER A 222 0.79 -17.23 -8.56
CA SER A 222 0.86 -18.27 -9.60
C SER A 222 1.03 -17.70 -11.01
N ASP A 223 0.49 -16.52 -11.26
CA ASP A 223 0.70 -15.77 -12.49
C ASP A 223 1.40 -14.45 -12.18
N ALA A 224 2.71 -14.42 -12.44
CA ALA A 224 3.54 -13.23 -12.26
C ALA A 224 3.14 -12.07 -13.20
N ASN A 225 2.35 -12.34 -14.25
CA ASN A 225 1.79 -11.36 -15.16
C ASN A 225 0.41 -10.85 -14.73
N LYS A 226 -0.17 -11.44 -13.68
CA LYS A 226 -1.43 -10.99 -13.10
C LYS A 226 -1.25 -9.64 -12.43
N ASN A 227 -2.30 -8.83 -12.49
CA ASN A 227 -2.37 -7.59 -11.76
C ASN A 227 -2.57 -7.89 -10.27
N THR A 228 -1.90 -7.11 -9.43
CA THR A 228 -2.16 -7.15 -7.99
C THR A 228 -3.65 -6.86 -7.72
N HIS A 229 -4.26 -7.66 -6.83
CA HIS A 229 -5.69 -7.54 -6.50
C HIS A 229 -6.11 -6.13 -6.03
N ALA A 230 -5.16 -5.31 -5.56
CA ALA A 230 -5.41 -3.95 -5.12
C ALA A 230 -5.39 -2.91 -6.27
N ARG A 231 -4.73 -3.18 -7.41
CA ARG A 231 -4.55 -2.22 -8.52
C ARG A 231 -4.48 -2.97 -9.85
N GLU A 232 -5.56 -2.90 -10.63
CA GLU A 232 -5.78 -3.57 -11.92
C GLU A 232 -4.75 -3.24 -13.04
N SER A 233 -3.64 -2.58 -12.72
CA SER A 233 -2.60 -2.19 -13.70
C SER A 233 -1.17 -2.34 -13.17
N LEU A 234 -0.96 -2.87 -11.97
CA LEU A 234 0.38 -3.12 -11.43
C LEU A 234 0.68 -4.62 -11.42
N ASN A 235 1.66 -5.00 -12.23
CA ASN A 235 2.22 -6.34 -12.30
C ASN A 235 2.97 -6.71 -11.00
N VAL A 236 2.82 -7.95 -10.55
CA VAL A 236 3.43 -8.47 -9.31
C VAL A 236 4.96 -8.37 -9.30
N ARG A 237 5.65 -8.66 -10.42
CA ARG A 237 7.12 -8.49 -10.50
C ARG A 237 7.50 -7.03 -10.31
N LEU A 238 6.79 -6.10 -10.96
CA LEU A 238 7.06 -4.67 -10.80
C LEU A 238 6.80 -4.21 -9.36
N ALA A 239 5.74 -4.71 -8.71
CA ALA A 239 5.43 -4.39 -7.32
C ALA A 239 6.54 -4.82 -6.34
N CYS A 240 7.24 -5.93 -6.62
CA CYS A 240 8.40 -6.39 -5.86
C CYS A 240 9.68 -5.65 -6.26
N MET A 241 10.03 -5.68 -7.55
CA MET A 241 11.35 -5.27 -8.03
C MET A 241 11.56 -3.76 -7.93
N TYR A 242 10.52 -2.97 -8.21
CA TYR A 242 10.67 -1.53 -8.27
C TYR A 242 11.08 -0.94 -6.90
N PRO A 243 10.41 -1.27 -5.77
CA PRO A 243 10.90 -0.87 -4.44
C PRO A 243 12.32 -1.32 -4.12
N LEU A 244 12.73 -2.52 -4.55
CA LEU A 244 14.09 -3.02 -4.32
C LEU A 244 15.15 -2.18 -5.03
N LEU A 245 14.88 -1.73 -6.26
CA LEU A 245 15.83 -0.90 -7.02
C LEU A 245 16.11 0.46 -6.35
N HIS A 246 15.12 1.01 -5.65
CA HIS A 246 15.27 2.27 -4.93
C HIS A 246 15.83 2.14 -3.51
N SER A 247 15.99 0.91 -3.00
CA SER A 247 16.51 0.61 -1.67
C SER A 247 18.04 0.53 -1.66
N ASP A 248 18.69 1.35 -0.83
CA ASP A 248 20.14 1.19 -0.60
C ASP A 248 20.41 -0.06 0.24
N GLY A 249 19.54 -0.34 1.21
CA GLY A 249 19.64 -1.54 2.02
C GLY A 249 19.68 -2.82 1.18
N PHE A 250 18.89 -2.87 0.09
CA PHE A 250 18.90 -4.00 -0.83
C PHE A 250 20.23 -4.11 -1.58
N ARG A 251 20.74 -2.98 -2.10
CA ARG A 251 22.02 -2.96 -2.81
C ARG A 251 23.15 -3.47 -1.94
N ASP A 252 23.18 -3.03 -0.69
CA ASP A 252 24.20 -3.43 0.29
C ASP A 252 24.05 -4.90 0.69
N ALA A 253 22.82 -5.38 0.91
CA ALA A 253 22.55 -6.77 1.30
C ALA A 253 22.96 -7.80 0.23
N PHE A 254 22.84 -7.45 -1.06
CA PHE A 254 23.14 -8.34 -2.19
C PHE A 254 24.43 -7.98 -2.94
N ALA A 255 25.18 -6.98 -2.45
CA ALA A 255 26.39 -6.46 -3.10
C ALA A 255 26.18 -6.18 -4.60
N CYS A 256 25.04 -5.59 -4.96
CA CYS A 256 24.70 -5.35 -6.37
C CYS A 256 25.65 -4.30 -6.97
N GLN A 257 26.36 -4.69 -8.03
CA GLN A 257 27.23 -3.76 -8.76
C GLN A 257 26.39 -2.80 -9.62
N HIS A 258 26.82 -1.54 -9.72
CA HIS A 258 26.16 -0.46 -10.47
C HIS A 258 25.98 -0.71 -11.99
N VAL A 259 26.48 -1.82 -12.52
CA VAL A 259 26.47 -2.17 -13.96
C VAL A 259 25.51 -3.33 -14.27
N HIS A 260 24.77 -3.83 -13.28
CA HIS A 260 23.82 -4.91 -13.53
C HIS A 260 22.63 -4.43 -14.37
N THR A 261 22.13 -5.28 -15.27
CA THR A 261 20.99 -5.00 -16.18
C THR A 261 19.72 -4.52 -15.47
N LEU A 262 19.59 -4.82 -14.17
CA LEU A 262 18.46 -4.43 -13.34
C LEU A 262 18.60 -3.04 -12.73
N TYR A 263 19.80 -2.45 -12.73
CA TYR A 263 20.08 -1.20 -12.02
C TYR A 263 20.32 -0.06 -13.01
N PRO A 264 19.40 0.92 -13.13
CA PRO A 264 19.66 2.08 -13.96
C PRO A 264 20.87 2.87 -13.42
N LYS A 265 21.67 3.43 -14.33
CA LYS A 265 22.87 4.23 -13.99
C LYS A 265 22.53 5.50 -13.20
N GLU A 266 21.31 6.01 -13.33
CA GLU A 266 20.80 7.18 -12.62
C GLU A 266 19.49 6.81 -11.90
N ASN A 267 19.50 6.79 -10.57
CA ASN A 267 18.29 6.55 -9.80
C ASN A 267 17.43 7.80 -9.70
N CYS A 268 16.11 7.63 -9.77
CA CYS A 268 15.21 8.71 -9.46
C CYS A 268 15.38 9.21 -8.02
N PRO A 269 15.35 10.54 -7.79
CA PRO A 269 15.57 11.11 -6.47
C PRO A 269 14.48 10.65 -5.48
N ARG A 270 14.92 10.10 -4.34
CA ARG A 270 14.06 9.53 -3.27
C ARG A 270 13.18 10.57 -2.59
N LEU A 271 11.92 10.21 -2.31
CA LEU A 271 10.95 11.01 -1.55
C LEU A 271 11.47 11.42 -0.16
#